data_AF-A0A7W9Y365-F1
#
_entry.id   AF-A0A7W9Y365-F1
#
_cell.length_a   1.000
_cell.length_b   1.000
_cell.length_c   1.000
_cell.angle_alpha   90.00
_cell.angle_beta   90.00
_cell.angle_gamma   90.00
#
_symmetry.space_group_name_H-M   'P 1'
#
loop_
_entity.id
_entity.type
_entity.pdbx_description
1 polymer ?
#
loop_
_entity_poly.entity_id
_entity_poly.type
_entity_poly.pdbx_seq_one_letter_code
_entity_poly.pdbx_strand_id
1 'polypeptide(L)'
;MSITVQKTIPAERMRQFHPMVDRWLQEGPIKLATNATLTAMDNAGIPQGEQVAILEDRDIIMKHNMRLGLISEVFAPAIEKAVKSSRSGSEAQDEVARLIVTAVGIRQDDESELVTFNFATQSEADTFDGSI
;
A
#
# COMPACT_ATOMS: atom_id res chain seq x y z
N MET A 1 -11.35 -9.34 -19.33
CA MET A 1 -10.12 -8.72 -19.89
C MET A 1 -9.84 -7.50 -19.02
N SER A 2 -8.64 -7.34 -18.49
CA SER A 2 -8.25 -6.18 -17.67
C SER A 2 -7.34 -5.26 -18.48
N ILE A 3 -7.49 -3.95 -18.33
CA ILE A 3 -6.65 -2.95 -18.99
C ILE A 3 -5.59 -2.50 -17.99
N THR A 4 -4.33 -2.61 -18.38
CA THR A 4 -3.21 -2.30 -17.49
C THR A 4 -2.67 -0.90 -17.76
N VAL A 5 -2.52 -0.10 -16.71
CA VAL A 5 -1.88 1.23 -16.75
C VAL A 5 -0.77 1.26 -15.72
N GLN A 6 0.39 1.79 -16.07
CA GLN A 6 1.54 1.90 -15.19
C GLN A 6 1.82 3.36 -14.86
N LYS A 7 2.09 3.65 -13.59
CA LYS A 7 2.46 4.97 -13.10
C LYS A 7 3.64 4.85 -12.15
N THR A 8 4.46 5.88 -12.08
CA THR A 8 5.68 5.87 -11.27
C THR A 8 5.50 6.68 -10.00
N ILE A 9 5.86 6.12 -8.85
CA ILE A 9 6.14 6.90 -7.65
C ILE A 9 7.60 7.35 -7.74
N PRO A 10 7.89 8.66 -7.75
CA PRO A 10 9.25 9.14 -7.89
C PRO A 10 10.18 8.67 -6.76
N ALA A 11 11.46 8.44 -7.11
CA ALA A 11 12.48 8.02 -6.16
C ALA A 11 12.60 8.95 -4.95
N GLU A 12 12.42 10.26 -5.14
CA GLU A 12 12.41 11.24 -4.04
C GLU A 12 11.32 10.94 -3.01
N ARG A 13 10.09 10.64 -3.46
CA ARG A 13 8.98 10.31 -2.56
C ARG A 13 9.24 8.99 -1.83
N MET A 14 9.81 7.99 -2.53
CA MET A 14 10.20 6.71 -1.94
C MET A 14 11.30 6.88 -0.87
N ARG A 15 12.29 7.75 -1.11
CA ARG A 15 13.34 8.10 -0.14
C ARG A 15 12.80 8.79 1.11
N GLN A 16 11.70 9.53 1.01
CA GLN A 16 11.02 10.09 2.17
C GLN A 16 10.15 9.03 2.88
N PHE A 17 9.55 8.12 2.13
CA PHE A 17 8.66 7.08 2.64
C PHE A 17 9.41 6.02 3.47
N HIS A 18 10.50 5.43 2.98
CA HIS A 18 11.17 4.34 3.67
C HIS A 18 11.64 4.70 5.11
N PRO A 19 12.31 5.84 5.35
CA PRO A 19 12.71 6.21 6.70
C PRO A 19 11.53 6.46 7.64
N MET A 20 10.40 6.92 7.11
CA MET A 20 9.17 7.12 7.89
C MET A 20 8.59 5.78 8.33
N VAL A 21 8.51 4.80 7.43
CA VAL A 21 8.09 3.42 7.72
C VAL A 21 8.98 2.80 8.79
N ASP A 22 10.30 2.87 8.60
CA ASP A 22 11.26 2.29 9.55
C ASP A 22 11.14 2.94 10.93
N ARG A 23 11.00 4.28 10.98
CA ARG A 23 10.77 5.00 12.23
C ARG A 23 9.47 4.55 12.90
N TRP A 24 8.39 4.40 12.16
CA TRP A 24 7.12 3.95 12.74
C TRP A 24 7.19 2.52 13.27
N LEU A 25 7.95 1.62 12.65
CA LEU A 25 8.14 0.26 13.17
C LEU A 25 9.00 0.23 14.44
N GLN A 26 10.01 1.09 14.50
CA GLN A 26 10.99 1.12 15.59
C GLN A 26 10.58 2.02 16.76
N GLU A 27 9.73 3.01 16.51
CA GLU A 27 9.33 4.05 17.46
C GLU A 27 7.81 4.26 17.47
N GLY A 28 7.30 4.93 18.51
CA GLY A 28 5.89 5.36 18.54
C GLY A 28 4.86 4.24 18.70
N PRO A 29 3.61 4.43 18.22
CA PRO A 29 2.48 3.54 18.56
C PRO A 29 2.65 2.08 18.12
N ILE A 30 3.27 1.82 16.96
CA ILE A 30 3.48 0.45 16.49
C ILE A 30 4.50 -0.26 17.38
N LYS A 31 5.57 0.42 17.81
CA LYS A 31 6.52 -0.15 18.78
C LYS A 31 5.85 -0.43 20.12
N LEU A 32 5.01 0.47 20.61
CA LEU A 32 4.23 0.26 21.84
C LEU A 32 3.31 -0.97 21.74
N ALA A 33 2.58 -1.10 20.63
CA ALA A 33 1.76 -2.27 20.35
C ALA A 33 2.62 -3.55 20.29
N THR A 34 3.79 -3.49 19.66
CA THR A 34 4.75 -4.62 19.59
C THR A 34 5.12 -5.12 20.98
N ASN A 35 5.47 -4.20 21.88
CA ASN A 35 5.87 -4.56 23.23
C ASN A 35 4.70 -5.17 24.01
N ALA A 36 3.49 -4.65 23.83
CA ALA A 36 2.30 -5.23 24.44
C ALA A 36 2.01 -6.64 23.90
N THR A 37 2.17 -6.87 22.59
CA THR A 37 2.04 -8.19 21.97
C THR A 37 3.09 -9.16 22.51
N LEU A 38 4.35 -8.75 22.61
CA LEU A 38 5.42 -9.58 23.20
C LEU A 38 5.05 -10.03 24.63
N THR A 39 4.66 -9.10 25.49
CA THR A 39 4.21 -9.43 26.85
C THR A 39 3.01 -10.39 26.85
N ALA A 40 2.06 -10.22 25.93
CA ALA A 40 0.92 -11.12 25.82
C ALA A 40 1.33 -12.53 25.36
N MET A 41 2.28 -12.64 24.43
CA MET A 41 2.81 -13.92 23.94
C MET A 41 3.63 -14.63 25.02
N ASP A 42 4.44 -13.89 25.78
CA ASP A 42 5.17 -14.40 26.94
C ASP A 42 4.20 -14.99 27.99
N ASN A 43 3.14 -14.26 28.31
CA ASN A 43 2.10 -14.71 29.23
C ASN A 43 1.34 -15.95 28.71
N ALA A 44 1.22 -16.10 27.39
CA ALA A 44 0.63 -17.26 26.74
C ALA A 44 1.59 -18.46 26.62
N GLY A 45 2.86 -18.29 27.02
CA GLY A 45 3.88 -19.34 26.93
C GLY A 45 4.32 -19.67 25.50
N ILE A 46 4.15 -18.73 24.56
CA ILE A 46 4.56 -18.94 23.16
C ILE A 46 6.09 -19.00 23.10
N PRO A 47 6.69 -20.04 22.47
CA PRO A 47 8.14 -20.15 22.35
C PRO A 47 8.77 -18.96 21.63
N GLN A 48 9.96 -18.53 22.07
CA GLN A 48 10.64 -17.35 21.52
C GLN A 48 10.83 -17.41 20.00
N GLY A 49 11.13 -18.58 19.44
CA GLY A 49 11.27 -18.74 17.98
C GLY A 49 9.97 -18.44 17.22
N GLU A 50 8.83 -18.82 17.77
CA GLU A 50 7.51 -18.53 17.18
C GLU A 50 7.15 -17.06 17.35
N GLN A 51 7.49 -16.43 18.49
CA GLN A 51 7.31 -15.00 18.68
C GLN A 51 8.08 -14.17 17.64
N VAL A 52 9.32 -14.56 17.31
CA VAL A 52 10.13 -13.89 16.28
C VAL A 52 9.44 -13.98 14.91
N ALA A 53 8.98 -15.17 14.52
CA ALA A 53 8.26 -15.35 13.26
C ALA A 53 6.98 -14.50 13.18
N ILE A 54 6.20 -14.45 14.27
CA ILE A 54 4.98 -13.63 14.35
C ILE A 54 5.31 -12.14 14.16
N LEU A 55 6.39 -11.66 14.76
CA LEU A 55 6.82 -10.26 14.61
C LEU A 55 7.33 -9.95 13.20
N GLU A 56 8.05 -10.87 12.57
CA GLU A 56 8.50 -10.73 11.18
C GLU A 56 7.30 -10.64 10.21
N ASP A 57 6.33 -11.53 10.35
CA ASP A 57 5.09 -11.51 9.56
C ASP A 57 4.32 -10.21 9.75
N ARG A 58 4.22 -9.75 11.01
CA ARG A 58 3.61 -8.45 11.32
C ARG A 58 4.31 -7.32 10.59
N ASP A 59 5.63 -7.26 10.66
CA ASP A 59 6.42 -6.19 10.02
C ASP A 59 6.22 -6.20 8.49
N ILE A 60 6.15 -7.37 7.87
CA ILE A 60 5.82 -7.52 6.44
C ILE A 60 4.43 -6.94 6.13
N ILE A 61 3.41 -7.33 6.89
CA ILE A 61 2.02 -6.85 6.71
C ILE A 61 1.94 -5.34 6.92
N MET A 62 2.61 -4.80 7.95
CA MET A 62 2.61 -3.37 8.22
C MET A 62 3.29 -2.58 7.11
N LYS A 63 4.45 -3.03 6.61
CA LYS A 63 5.13 -2.41 5.46
C LYS A 63 4.23 -2.41 4.23
N HIS A 64 3.55 -3.53 3.96
CA HIS A 64 2.59 -3.62 2.87
C HIS A 64 1.43 -2.61 3.03
N ASN A 65 0.80 -2.56 4.20
CA ASN A 65 -0.32 -1.64 4.46
C ASN A 65 0.10 -0.17 4.36
N MET A 66 1.27 0.19 4.88
CA MET A 66 1.80 1.55 4.75
C MET A 66 2.07 1.91 3.28
N ARG A 67 2.54 0.96 2.47
CA ARG A 67 2.73 1.15 1.02
C ARG A 67 1.39 1.37 0.30
N LEU A 68 0.33 0.65 0.68
CA LEU A 68 -1.02 0.95 0.16
C LEU A 68 -1.46 2.37 0.51
N GLY A 69 -1.11 2.85 1.70
CA GLY A 69 -1.29 4.26 2.10
C GLY A 69 -0.57 5.23 1.17
N LEU A 70 0.67 4.95 0.80
CA LEU A 70 1.43 5.78 -0.16
C LEU A 70 0.79 5.77 -1.55
N ILE A 71 0.35 4.61 -2.06
CA ILE A 71 -0.38 4.53 -3.33
C ILE A 71 -1.65 5.38 -3.27
N SER A 72 -2.40 5.29 -2.18
CA SER A 72 -3.61 6.08 -1.96
C SER A 72 -3.29 7.58 -1.96
N GLU A 73 -2.28 8.01 -1.20
CA GLU A 73 -1.82 9.40 -1.15
C GLU A 73 -1.51 9.96 -2.54
N VAL A 74 -0.79 9.20 -3.36
CA VAL A 74 -0.28 9.66 -4.66
C VAL A 74 -1.35 9.58 -5.75
N PHE A 75 -2.13 8.49 -5.80
CA PHE A 75 -2.95 8.14 -6.95
C PHE A 75 -4.46 8.18 -6.68
N ALA A 76 -4.94 8.16 -5.43
CA ALA A 76 -6.38 8.13 -5.16
C ALA A 76 -7.15 9.28 -5.84
N PRO A 77 -6.66 10.54 -5.87
CA PRO A 77 -7.38 11.60 -6.57
C PRO A 77 -7.59 11.34 -8.08
N ALA A 78 -6.58 10.78 -8.75
CA ALA A 78 -6.66 10.45 -10.18
C ALA A 78 -7.50 9.20 -10.43
N ILE A 79 -7.35 8.18 -9.59
CA ILE A 79 -8.17 6.95 -9.63
C ILE A 79 -9.65 7.32 -9.42
N GLU A 80 -9.97 8.12 -8.41
CA GLU A 80 -11.33 8.56 -8.15
C GLU A 80 -11.93 9.32 -9.33
N LYS A 81 -11.17 10.23 -9.95
CA LYS A 81 -11.62 10.96 -11.13
C LYS A 81 -11.92 10.01 -12.29
N ALA A 82 -11.04 9.04 -12.54
CA ALA A 82 -11.21 8.05 -13.59
C ALA A 82 -12.43 7.15 -13.35
N VAL A 83 -12.56 6.60 -12.15
CA VAL A 83 -13.65 5.68 -11.79
C VAL A 83 -15.01 6.40 -11.73
N LYS A 84 -15.06 7.63 -11.19
CA LYS A 84 -16.32 8.41 -11.10
C LYS A 84 -16.79 8.95 -12.45
N SER A 85 -16.00 8.80 -13.52
CA SER A 85 -16.43 9.14 -14.89
C SER A 85 -17.48 8.15 -15.44
N SER A 86 -17.45 6.90 -14.97
CA SER A 86 -18.26 5.77 -15.45
C SER A 86 -19.13 5.16 -14.36
N ARG A 87 -18.77 5.34 -13.07
CA ARG A 87 -19.44 4.72 -11.91
C ARG A 87 -19.90 5.77 -10.91
N SER A 88 -20.87 5.40 -10.07
CA SER A 88 -21.33 6.25 -8.97
C SER A 88 -21.67 5.45 -7.71
N GLY A 89 -21.87 6.14 -6.59
CA GLY A 89 -22.24 5.51 -5.31
C GLY A 89 -21.16 4.56 -4.77
N SER A 90 -21.60 3.45 -4.16
CA SER A 90 -20.72 2.45 -3.57
C SER A 90 -19.87 1.71 -4.60
N GLU A 91 -20.37 1.52 -5.82
CA GLU A 91 -19.61 0.83 -6.88
C GLU A 91 -18.33 1.58 -7.24
N ALA A 92 -18.37 2.91 -7.26
CA ALA A 92 -17.19 3.73 -7.47
C ALA A 92 -16.20 3.62 -6.29
N GLN A 93 -16.70 3.55 -5.06
CA GLN A 93 -15.85 3.41 -3.87
C GLN A 93 -15.16 2.04 -3.83
N ASP A 94 -15.91 0.97 -4.09
CA ASP A 94 -15.39 -0.39 -4.14
C ASP A 94 -14.33 -0.55 -5.23
N GLU A 95 -14.54 0.06 -6.40
CA GLU A 95 -13.60 0.01 -7.50
C GLU A 95 -12.31 0.79 -7.21
N VAL A 96 -12.42 1.97 -6.58
CA VAL A 96 -11.24 2.74 -6.12
C VAL A 96 -10.43 1.90 -5.12
N ALA A 97 -11.09 1.29 -4.13
CA ALA A 97 -10.44 0.45 -3.14
C ALA A 97 -9.78 -0.77 -3.79
N ARG A 98 -10.47 -1.44 -4.72
CA ARG A 98 -9.92 -2.57 -5.48
C ARG A 98 -8.66 -2.16 -6.24
N LEU A 99 -8.68 -1.03 -6.93
CA LEU A 99 -7.52 -0.56 -7.71
C LEU A 99 -6.31 -0.29 -6.83
N ILE A 100 -6.50 0.28 -5.63
CA ILE A 100 -5.41 0.52 -4.67
C ILE A 100 -4.87 -0.81 -4.10
N VAL A 101 -5.74 -1.69 -3.61
CA VAL A 101 -5.34 -2.94 -2.94
C VAL A 101 -4.69 -3.93 -3.91
N THR A 102 -5.12 -3.93 -5.17
CA THR A 102 -4.58 -4.82 -6.22
C THR A 102 -3.41 -4.21 -6.98
N ALA A 103 -2.98 -2.99 -6.65
CA ALA A 103 -1.86 -2.34 -7.31
C ALA A 103 -0.53 -3.03 -6.97
N VAL A 104 0.14 -3.53 -8.00
CA VAL A 104 1.44 -4.19 -7.88
C VAL A 104 2.53 -3.17 -8.20
N GLY A 105 3.51 -3.01 -7.31
CA GLY A 105 4.67 -2.16 -7.59
C GLY A 105 5.96 -2.92 -7.63
N ILE A 106 6.84 -2.46 -8.51
CA ILE A 106 8.17 -3.01 -8.73
C ILE A 106 9.16 -1.87 -8.57
N ARG A 107 10.05 -1.99 -7.58
CA ARG A 107 11.14 -1.05 -7.38
C ARG A 107 12.07 -1.07 -8.60
N GLN A 108 12.45 0.11 -9.06
CA GLN A 108 13.34 0.32 -10.20
C GLN A 108 14.77 0.60 -9.73
N ASP A 109 15.72 0.54 -10.67
CA ASP A 109 17.15 0.76 -10.40
C ASP A 109 17.45 2.16 -9.85
N ASP A 110 16.64 3.17 -10.20
CA ASP A 110 16.76 4.55 -9.73
C ASP A 110 16.09 4.81 -8.38
N GLU A 111 15.64 3.75 -7.69
CA GLU A 111 14.86 3.75 -6.46
C GLU A 111 13.42 4.27 -6.58
N SER A 112 12.95 4.56 -7.80
CA SER A 112 11.52 4.80 -8.02
C SER A 112 10.73 3.49 -7.92
N GLU A 113 9.41 3.61 -7.89
CA GLU A 113 8.52 2.46 -7.90
C GLU A 113 7.54 2.54 -9.07
N LEU A 114 7.60 1.54 -9.95
CA LEU A 114 6.64 1.39 -11.05
C LEU A 114 5.42 0.64 -10.54
N VAL A 115 4.30 1.33 -10.44
CA VAL A 115 3.02 0.80 -9.94
C VAL A 115 2.10 0.49 -11.10
N THR A 116 1.59 -0.74 -11.11
CA THR A 116 0.72 -1.29 -12.14
C THR A 116 -0.71 -1.38 -11.62
N PHE A 117 -1.63 -0.73 -12.32
CA PHE A 117 -3.07 -0.73 -12.05
C PHE A 117 -3.81 -1.51 -13.12
N ASN A 118 -4.82 -2.28 -12.71
CA ASN A 118 -5.62 -3.08 -13.63
C ASN A 118 -7.07 -2.62 -13.59
N PHE A 119 -7.49 -1.87 -14.61
CA PHE A 119 -8.83 -1.34 -14.78
C PHE A 119 -9.77 -2.34 -15.45
N ALA A 120 -11.06 -2.25 -15.13
CA ALA A 120 -12.10 -3.05 -15.75
C ALA A 120 -12.49 -2.54 -17.15
N THR A 121 -12.35 -1.23 -17.40
CA THR A 121 -12.73 -0.60 -18.67
C THR A 121 -11.62 0.25 -19.27
N GLN A 122 -11.60 0.35 -20.60
CA GLN A 122 -10.63 1.18 -21.32
C GLN A 122 -10.84 2.68 -21.03
N SER A 123 -12.09 3.13 -20.91
CA SER A 123 -12.40 4.54 -20.63
C SER A 123 -11.84 5.01 -19.28
N GLU A 124 -11.94 4.18 -18.25
CA GLU A 124 -11.35 4.49 -16.93
C GLU A 124 -9.82 4.49 -17.01
N ALA A 125 -9.25 3.49 -17.70
CA ALA A 125 -7.81 3.39 -17.92
C ALA A 125 -7.25 4.62 -18.64
N ASP A 126 -7.88 5.05 -19.73
CA ASP A 126 -7.46 6.21 -20.52
C ASP A 126 -7.58 7.51 -19.71
N THR A 127 -8.65 7.64 -18.92
CA THR A 127 -8.86 8.81 -18.06
C THR A 127 -7.81 8.87 -16.96
N PHE A 128 -7.45 7.72 -16.39
CA PHE A 128 -6.39 7.63 -15.39
C PHE A 128 -5.01 7.87 -16.02
N ASP A 129 -4.73 7.32 -17.20
CA ASP A 129 -3.44 7.50 -17.87
C ASP A 129 -3.22 8.96 -18.30
N GLY A 130 -4.26 9.64 -18.78
CA GLY A 130 -4.23 11.07 -19.04
C GLY A 130 -4.18 11.96 -17.79
N SER A 131 -4.22 11.37 -16.59
CA SER A 131 -4.13 12.06 -15.31
C SER A 131 -2.79 11.75 -14.63
N ILE A 132 -2.09 12.80 -14.17
CA ILE A 132 -0.75 12.74 -13.52
C ILE A 132 0.38 12.37 -14.49
#